data_AF-A0A7C3MB13-F1
#
_entry.id   AF-A0A7C3MB13-F1
#
_cell.length_a   1.000
_cell.length_b   1.000
_cell.length_c   1.000
_cell.angle_alpha   90.00
_cell.angle_beta   90.00
_cell.angle_gamma   90.00
#
_symmetry.space_group_name_H-M   'P 1'
#
loop_
_entity.id
_entity.type
_entity.pdbx_description
1 polymer ?
#
loop_
_entity_poly.entity_id
_entity_poly.type
_entity_poly.pdbx_seq_one_letter_code
_entity_poly.pdbx_strand_id
1 'polypeptide(L)'
;MSARKAGTRIAQTQQRVTVEARQTKLSLPPEDVLFRKNGIEFRSPVPLSLWTEMTVTVQSPRDNSRFNCMGVVVACSGNKHSGYHVSMLFTGLSKHSQARLDALAYSSFA
;
A
#
# COMPACT_ATOMS: atom_id res chain seq x y z
N MET A 1 9.51 -67.09 -8.52
CA MET A 1 8.73 -65.90 -8.93
C MET A 1 9.05 -64.77 -7.97
N SER A 2 9.52 -63.66 -8.53
CA SER A 2 10.21 -62.54 -7.89
C SER A 2 9.29 -61.66 -7.04
N ALA A 3 9.87 -61.05 -6.01
CA ALA A 3 9.26 -60.05 -5.13
C ALA A 3 8.76 -58.80 -5.88
N ARG A 4 7.73 -58.15 -5.33
CA ARG A 4 7.56 -56.68 -5.18
C ARG A 4 6.11 -56.35 -4.79
N LYS A 5 5.89 -55.75 -3.61
CA LYS A 5 4.97 -54.61 -3.52
C LYS A 5 5.41 -53.68 -2.41
N ALA A 6 5.64 -52.44 -2.80
CA ALA A 6 6.29 -51.39 -2.06
C ALA A 6 5.46 -50.91 -0.86
N GLY A 7 6.19 -50.61 0.22
CA GLY A 7 5.67 -49.94 1.41
C GLY A 7 5.34 -48.47 1.15
N THR A 8 4.27 -48.06 1.82
CA THR A 8 3.93 -46.75 2.36
C THR A 8 4.75 -45.53 1.90
N ARG A 9 4.05 -44.55 1.31
CA ARG A 9 4.23 -43.13 1.67
C ARG A 9 2.93 -42.39 1.48
N ILE A 10 2.36 -41.99 2.61
CA ILE A 10 1.26 -41.04 2.74
C ILE A 10 1.81 -39.71 2.23
N ALA A 11 1.48 -39.31 1.01
CA ALA A 11 1.77 -37.97 0.52
C ALA A 11 0.60 -37.07 0.91
N GLN A 12 0.51 -36.71 2.20
CA GLN A 12 -0.20 -35.51 2.62
C GLN A 12 0.66 -34.30 2.19
N THR A 13 0.49 -33.88 0.95
CA THR A 13 1.13 -32.68 0.43
C THR A 13 0.42 -31.46 1.03
N GLN A 14 0.93 -31.05 2.19
CA GLN A 14 1.03 -29.69 2.71
C GLN A 14 -0.02 -28.67 2.21
N GLN A 15 -0.92 -28.30 3.12
CA GLN A 15 -1.62 -27.02 3.10
C GLN A 15 -0.62 -25.89 2.83
N ARG A 16 -0.84 -25.13 1.76
CA ARG A 16 -0.34 -23.75 1.70
C ARG A 16 -1.47 -22.85 1.24
N VAL A 17 -1.89 -22.01 2.17
CA VAL A 17 -2.83 -20.92 1.98
C VAL A 17 -2.19 -19.90 1.04
N THR A 18 -2.85 -19.62 -0.08
CA THR A 18 -2.51 -18.50 -0.95
C THR A 18 -3.01 -17.21 -0.30
N VAL A 19 -2.13 -16.23 -0.11
CA VAL A 19 -2.53 -14.87 0.26
C VAL A 19 -1.83 -13.91 -0.69
N GLU A 20 -2.47 -13.62 -1.83
CA GLU A 20 -2.17 -12.41 -2.59
C GLU A 20 -3.07 -11.30 -2.08
N ALA A 21 -2.51 -10.41 -1.26
CA ALA A 21 -3.23 -9.25 -0.76
C ALA A 21 -3.61 -8.33 -1.92
N ARG A 22 -4.86 -7.82 -1.90
CA ARG A 22 -5.41 -6.87 -2.87
C ARG A 22 -4.57 -5.60 -2.92
N GLN A 23 -3.59 -5.53 -3.80
CA GLN A 23 -2.85 -4.30 -4.07
C GLN A 23 -3.77 -3.38 -4.88
N THR A 24 -4.46 -2.45 -4.22
CA THR A 24 -5.07 -1.31 -4.92
C THR A 24 -3.93 -0.42 -5.40
N LYS A 25 -3.47 -0.66 -6.64
CA LYS A 25 -2.48 0.21 -7.29
C LYS A 25 -3.21 1.42 -7.85
N LEU A 26 -3.01 2.56 -7.21
CA LEU A 26 -3.55 3.83 -7.67
C LEU A 26 -2.40 4.66 -8.24
N SER A 27 -2.49 4.98 -9.54
CA SER A 27 -1.55 5.89 -10.21
C SER A 27 -2.25 7.23 -10.32
N LEU A 28 -1.81 8.19 -9.50
CA LEU A 28 -2.40 9.53 -9.47
C LEU A 28 -1.44 10.55 -10.06
N PRO A 29 -1.97 11.57 -10.74
CA PRO A 29 -1.15 12.69 -11.13
C PRO A 29 -0.73 13.49 -9.87
N PRO A 30 0.40 14.22 -9.91
CA PRO A 30 0.93 14.90 -8.72
C PRO A 30 -0.05 15.86 -8.04
N GLU A 31 -0.94 16.50 -8.79
CA GLU A 31 -1.97 17.43 -8.30
C GLU A 31 -3.06 16.75 -7.45
N ASP A 32 -3.18 15.42 -7.54
CA ASP A 32 -4.17 14.62 -6.81
C ASP A 32 -3.58 14.01 -5.54
N VAL A 33 -2.34 14.38 -5.19
CA VAL A 33 -1.61 13.85 -4.05
C VAL A 33 -1.00 14.99 -3.25
N LEU A 34 -1.28 15.00 -1.95
CA LEU A 34 -0.70 15.96 -1.02
C LEU A 34 0.02 15.23 0.10
N PHE A 35 1.33 15.42 0.19
CA PHE A 35 2.12 14.88 1.27
C PHE A 35 1.98 15.75 2.52
N ARG A 36 1.74 15.10 3.66
CA ARG A 36 1.69 15.73 4.99
C ARG A 36 2.86 15.19 5.81
N LYS A 37 3.21 15.89 6.89
CA LYS A 37 4.32 15.50 7.78
C LYS A 37 4.30 14.02 8.20
N ASN A 38 3.13 13.46 8.46
CA ASN A 38 2.97 12.07 8.92
C ASN A 38 2.06 11.24 8.03
N GLY A 39 1.75 11.69 6.82
CA GLY A 39 0.68 11.06 6.05
C GLY A 39 0.59 11.55 4.61
N ILE A 40 -0.51 11.16 3.98
CA ILE A 40 -0.79 11.47 2.59
C ILE A 40 -2.30 11.67 2.41
N GLU A 41 -2.65 12.66 1.63
CA GLU A 41 -4.01 12.90 1.15
C GLU A 41 -4.03 12.64 -0.35
N PHE A 42 -5.06 11.95 -0.84
CA PHE A 42 -5.18 11.65 -2.26
C PHE A 42 -6.61 11.42 -2.71
N ARG A 43 -6.85 11.51 -4.03
CA ARG A 43 -8.15 11.19 -4.64
C ARG A 43 -8.22 9.73 -5.08
N SER A 44 -9.30 9.03 -4.72
CA SER A 44 -9.59 7.65 -5.13
C SER A 44 -10.91 7.58 -5.91
N PRO A 45 -11.01 6.77 -6.99
CA PRO A 45 -12.26 6.54 -7.69
C PRO A 45 -13.24 5.65 -6.91
N VAL A 46 -12.75 4.92 -5.91
CA VAL A 46 -13.53 4.02 -5.06
C VAL A 46 -13.42 4.43 -3.58
N PRO A 47 -14.47 4.25 -2.78
CA PRO A 47 -14.40 4.54 -1.36
C PRO A 47 -13.41 3.58 -0.68
N LEU A 48 -12.62 4.11 0.26
CA LEU A 48 -11.75 3.33 1.12
C LEU A 48 -12.33 3.31 2.53
N SER A 49 -12.45 2.11 3.11
CA SER A 49 -12.98 1.96 4.46
C SER A 49 -12.06 2.61 5.49
N LEU A 50 -12.65 3.35 6.43
CA LEU A 50 -11.91 3.92 7.56
C LEU A 50 -11.23 2.79 8.36
N TRP A 51 -10.09 3.12 8.97
CA TRP A 51 -9.26 2.21 9.76
C TRP A 51 -8.69 1.02 9.00
N THR A 52 -8.73 1.07 7.67
CA THR A 52 -8.08 0.05 6.84
C THR A 52 -6.58 0.32 6.79
N GLU A 53 -5.80 -0.68 7.16
CA GLU A 53 -4.36 -0.69 6.94
C GLU A 53 -4.03 -0.88 5.46
N MET A 54 -3.10 -0.09 4.96
CA MET A 54 -2.64 -0.13 3.57
C MET A 54 -1.15 0.11 3.48
N THR A 55 -0.52 -0.51 2.49
CA THR A 55 0.84 -0.20 2.07
C THR A 55 0.79 0.66 0.82
N VAL A 56 1.40 1.84 0.89
CA VAL A 56 1.53 2.77 -0.23
C VAL A 56 2.98 2.84 -0.66
N THR A 57 3.23 2.63 -1.94
CA THR A 57 4.51 2.92 -2.58
C THR A 57 4.48 4.35 -3.10
N VAL A 58 5.31 5.20 -2.53
CA VAL A 58 5.48 6.58 -2.99
C VAL A 58 6.64 6.61 -3.96
N GLN A 59 6.45 7.22 -5.13
CA GLN A 59 7.52 7.55 -6.07
C GLN A 59 7.68 9.07 -6.14
N SER A 60 8.88 9.57 -5.83
CA SER A 60 9.22 10.99 -5.97
C SER A 60 9.37 11.36 -7.44
N PRO A 61 8.73 12.45 -7.91
CA PRO A 61 8.85 12.89 -9.30
C PRO A 61 10.21 13.52 -9.60
N ARG A 62 10.97 13.95 -8.57
CA ARG A 62 12.25 14.67 -8.74
C ARG A 62 13.41 13.74 -9.06
N ASP A 63 13.49 12.62 -8.35
CA ASP A 63 14.63 11.69 -8.41
C ASP A 63 14.21 10.26 -8.75
N ASN A 64 12.92 10.03 -9.07
CA ASN A 64 12.33 8.71 -9.26
C ASN A 64 12.55 7.73 -8.10
N SER A 65 12.94 8.24 -6.92
CA SER A 65 13.13 7.39 -5.74
C SER A 65 11.79 6.80 -5.32
N ARG A 66 11.81 5.52 -4.94
CA ARG A 66 10.63 4.80 -4.46
C ARG A 66 10.84 4.39 -3.01
N PHE A 67 9.82 4.58 -2.19
CA PHE A 67 9.79 4.06 -0.83
C PHE A 67 8.40 3.59 -0.47
N ASN A 68 8.33 2.55 0.38
CA ASN A 68 7.07 2.01 0.86
C ASN A 68 6.76 2.60 2.24
N CYS A 69 5.49 2.88 2.47
CA CYS A 69 4.96 3.30 3.77
C CYS A 69 3.73 2.45 4.06
N MET A 70 3.62 1.99 5.30
CA MET A 70 2.36 1.46 5.82
C MET A 70 1.57 2.62 6.42
N GLY A 71 0.25 2.54 6.37
CA GLY A 71 -0.62 3.57 6.93
C GLY A 71 -2.04 3.09 7.12
N VAL A 72 -2.83 3.93 7.79
CA VAL A 72 -4.23 3.67 8.11
C VAL A 72 -5.09 4.79 7.55
N VAL A 73 -6.17 4.45 6.87
CA VAL A 73 -7.16 5.43 6.39
C VAL A 73 -7.86 6.05 7.59
N VAL A 74 -7.70 7.36 7.79
CA VAL A 74 -8.32 8.10 8.90
C VAL A 74 -9.50 8.97 8.46
N ALA A 75 -9.59 9.28 7.16
CA ALA A 75 -10.75 9.93 6.58
C ALA A 75 -10.97 9.47 5.13
N CYS A 76 -12.23 9.35 4.73
CA CYS A 76 -12.65 9.11 3.35
C CYS A 76 -14.00 9.82 3.15
N SER A 77 -14.03 10.83 2.28
CA SER A 77 -15.22 11.64 2.01
C SER A 77 -15.38 11.90 0.52
N GLY A 78 -16.59 12.18 0.05
CA GLY A 78 -16.87 12.37 -1.37
C GLY A 78 -17.92 11.38 -1.89
N ASN A 79 -17.98 11.21 -3.21
CA ASN A 79 -19.01 10.39 -3.84
C ASN A 79 -18.53 9.86 -5.20
N LYS A 80 -19.30 8.94 -5.78
CA LYS A 80 -18.98 8.29 -7.06
C LYS A 80 -18.88 9.23 -8.27
N HIS A 81 -19.42 10.44 -8.21
CA HIS A 81 -19.41 11.40 -9.31
C HIS A 81 -18.17 12.29 -9.28
N SER A 82 -17.71 12.69 -8.09
CA SER A 82 -16.54 13.56 -7.90
C SER A 82 -15.27 12.81 -7.46
N GLY A 83 -15.39 11.52 -7.15
CA GLY A 83 -14.35 10.75 -6.47
C GLY A 83 -14.36 10.96 -4.95
N TYR A 84 -13.48 10.22 -4.28
CA TYR A 84 -13.33 10.22 -2.83
C TYR A 84 -11.98 10.84 -2.44
N HIS A 85 -12.01 11.84 -1.58
CA HIS A 85 -10.83 12.37 -0.91
C HIS A 85 -10.50 11.51 0.30
N VAL A 86 -9.29 10.94 0.30
CA VAL A 86 -8.81 10.00 1.30
C VAL A 86 -7.65 10.63 2.04
N SER A 87 -7.68 10.56 3.37
CA SER A 87 -6.56 10.94 4.23
C SER A 87 -6.05 9.69 4.93
N MET A 88 -4.76 9.44 4.80
CA MET A 88 -4.09 8.29 5.41
C MET A 88 -2.94 8.76 6.29
N LEU A 89 -2.88 8.23 7.50
CA LEU A 89 -1.76 8.43 8.43
C LEU A 89 -0.76 7.29 8.25
N PHE A 90 0.51 7.60 8.03
CA PHE A 90 1.54 6.57 7.97
C PHE A 90 1.89 6.04 9.37
N THR A 91 2.17 4.75 9.44
CA THR A 91 2.54 4.03 10.66
C THR A 91 3.92 3.39 10.48
N GLY A 92 4.70 3.34 11.56
CA GLY A 92 6.01 2.65 11.56
C GLY A 92 7.05 3.26 10.62
N LEU A 93 7.01 4.58 10.38
CA LEU A 93 8.02 5.23 9.54
C LEU A 93 9.43 5.11 10.15
N SER A 94 10.36 4.58 9.36
CA SER A 94 11.78 4.65 9.70
C SER A 94 12.26 6.10 9.66
N LYS A 95 13.37 6.42 10.34
CA LYS A 95 13.98 7.76 10.27
C LYS A 95 14.29 8.18 8.83
N HIS A 96 14.68 7.23 7.98
CA HIS A 96 14.96 7.49 6.56
C HIS A 96 13.69 7.80 5.78
N SER A 97 12.64 7.00 5.96
CA SER A 97 11.33 7.21 5.31
C SER A 97 10.69 8.52 5.76
N GLN A 98 10.81 8.86 7.05
CA GLN A 98 10.34 10.14 7.59
C GLN A 98 11.05 11.33 6.94
N ALA A 99 12.39 11.31 6.86
CA ALA A 99 13.14 12.39 6.22
C ALA A 99 12.77 12.57 4.73
N ARG A 100 12.50 11.46 4.02
CA ARG A 100 12.00 11.49 2.63
C ARG A 100 10.60 12.08 2.54
N LEU A 101 9.71 11.69 3.44
CA LEU A 101 8.35 12.24 3.52
C LEU A 101 8.36 13.74 3.84
N ASP A 102 9.17 14.16 4.81
CA ASP A 102 9.32 15.58 5.17
C ASP A 102 9.81 16.39 3.96
N ALA A 103 10.80 15.87 3.21
CA ALA A 103 11.27 16.52 2.00
C ALA A 103 10.17 16.70 0.94
N LEU A 104 9.22 15.75 0.83
CA LEU A 104 8.08 15.85 -0.09
C LEU A 104 6.97 16.78 0.45
N ALA A 105 6.72 16.76 1.76
CA ALA A 105 5.70 17.59 2.39
C ALA A 105 6.05 19.09 2.39
N TYR A 106 7.35 19.42 2.45
CA TYR A 106 7.84 20.80 2.42
C TYR A 106 8.43 21.21 1.06
N SER A 107 8.55 20.29 0.10
CA SER A 107 8.78 20.70 -1.28
C SER A 107 7.50 21.29 -1.83
N SER A 108 7.46 22.62 -1.94
CA SER A 108 6.56 23.31 -2.85
C SER A 108 6.72 22.67 -4.23
N PHE A 109 5.81 21.77 -4.61
CA PHE A 109 5.65 21.41 -6.02
C PHE A 109 5.07 22.66 -6.69
N ALA A 110 5.97 23.51 -7.17
CA ALA A 110 5.67 24.69 -7.99
C ALA A 110 5.37 24.26 -9.42
#